data_AF-A0A3M1S1D6-F1
#
_entry.id   AF-A0A3M1S1D6-F1
#
_cell.length_a   1.000
_cell.length_b   1.000
_cell.length_c   1.000
_cell.angle_alpha   90.00
_cell.angle_beta   90.00
_cell.angle_gamma   90.00
#
_symmetry.space_group_name_H-M   'P 1'
#
loop_
_entity.id
_entity.type
_entity.pdbx_description
1 polymer ?
#
loop_
_entity_poly.entity_id
_entity_poly.type
_entity_poly.pdbx_seq_one_letter_code
_entity_poly.pdbx_strand_id
1 'polypeptide(L)' 'DGQLGFATFDWRMAVTVLSERFEGGRHPVSMHGLGTAVLSRGPDGWRIRHLATARAREARPPADSH' A
#
# COMPACT_ATOMS: atom_id res chain seq x y z
N ASP A 1 -21.59 -3.43 -22.37
CA ASP A 1 -20.38 -2.59 -22.18
C ASP A 1 -20.21 -2.20 -20.73
N GLY A 2 -19.13 -2.65 -20.10
CA GLY A 2 -18.85 -2.35 -18.68
C GLY A 2 -18.02 -1.09 -18.53
N GLN A 3 -18.45 -0.15 -17.68
CA GLN A 3 -17.68 1.07 -17.41
C GLN A 3 -16.37 0.75 -16.69
N LEU A 4 -15.30 1.37 -17.15
CA LEU A 4 -13.97 1.33 -16.54
C LEU A 4 -13.69 2.64 -15.81
N GLY A 5 -12.97 2.53 -14.70
CA GLY A 5 -12.52 3.67 -13.91
C GLY A 5 -11.04 3.52 -13.55
N PHE A 6 -10.40 4.65 -13.26
CA PHE A 6 -9.01 4.72 -12.84
C PHE A 6 -8.90 5.65 -11.64
N ALA A 7 -8.12 5.26 -10.63
CA ALA A 7 -7.86 6.08 -9.45
C ALA A 7 -6.39 5.99 -9.03
N THR A 8 -5.81 7.12 -8.65
CA THR A 8 -4.53 7.21 -7.94
C THR A 8 -4.77 7.66 -6.51
N PHE A 9 -3.98 7.15 -5.56
CA PHE A 9 -4.16 7.46 -4.14
C PHE A 9 -2.85 7.34 -3.36
N ASP A 10 -2.75 8.09 -2.27
CA ASP A 10 -1.77 7.88 -1.21
C ASP A 10 -2.32 6.90 -0.18
N TRP A 11 -1.47 6.00 0.33
CA TRP A 11 -1.86 5.04 1.37
C TRP A 11 -0.89 5.02 2.53
N ARG A 12 -1.41 4.67 3.70
CA ARG A 12 -0.66 4.45 4.93
C ARG A 12 -1.25 3.25 5.67
N MET A 13 -0.41 2.30 6.08
CA MET A 13 -0.82 1.06 6.72
C MET A 13 0.12 0.72 7.88
N ALA A 14 -0.45 0.28 8.99
CA ALA A 14 0.28 -0.39 10.06
C ALA A 14 0.15 -1.91 9.85
N VAL A 15 1.28 -2.60 9.68
CA VAL A 15 1.33 -4.04 9.41
C VAL A 15 2.19 -4.70 10.47
N THR A 16 1.83 -5.92 10.90
CA THR A 16 2.74 -6.76 11.69
C THR A 16 3.26 -7.88 10.82
N VAL A 17 4.57 -7.94 10.63
CA VAL A 17 5.22 -9.08 9.99
C VAL A 17 5.34 -10.21 11.02
N LEU A 18 4.77 -11.37 10.71
CA LEU A 18 4.88 -12.56 11.54
C LEU A 18 6.04 -13.41 11.02
N SER A 19 7.04 -13.67 11.86
CA SER A 19 8.18 -14.52 11.52
C SER A 19 8.93 -14.92 12.78
N GLU A 20 9.33 -16.19 12.87
CA GLU A 20 10.16 -16.74 13.95
C GLU A 20 11.56 -16.10 14.04
N ARG A 21 11.98 -15.37 13.00
CA ARG A 21 13.27 -14.65 13.00
C ARG A 21 13.27 -13.41 13.87
N PHE A 22 12.10 -12.90 14.25
CA PHE A 22 11.97 -11.75 15.14
C PHE A 22 11.76 -12.21 16.58
N GLU A 23 12.29 -11.45 17.53
CA GLU A 23 12.00 -11.67 18.96
C GLU A 23 10.48 -11.63 19.19
N GLY A 24 9.94 -12.66 19.84
CA GLY A 24 8.49 -12.81 20.04
C GLY A 24 7.68 -13.12 18.77
N GLY A 25 8.32 -13.44 17.65
CA GLY A 25 7.67 -13.90 16.42
C GLY A 25 6.95 -12.81 15.61
N ARG A 26 7.08 -11.54 16.01
CA ARG A 26 6.27 -10.42 15.49
C ARG A 26 7.13 -9.16 15.35
N HIS A 27 6.99 -8.47 14.23
CA HIS A 27 7.66 -7.20 13.98
C HIS A 27 6.68 -6.16 13.42
N PRO A 28 6.33 -5.10 14.17
CA PRO A 28 5.47 -4.05 13.68
C PRO A 28 6.21 -3.15 12.68
N VAL A 29 5.56 -2.86 11.55
CA VAL A 29 6.08 -2.01 10.48
C VAL A 29 5.01 -1.01 10.07
N SER A 30 5.37 0.26 10.00
CA SER A 30 4.54 1.31 9.38
C SER A 30 4.96 1.47 7.93
N MET A 31 4.03 1.30 7.00
CA MET A 31 4.27 1.44 5.57
C MET A 31 3.41 2.57 4.99
N HIS A 32 3.95 3.28 4.01
CA HIS A 32 3.20 4.27 3.24
C HIS A 32 3.67 4.27 1.79
N GLY A 33 2.83 4.77 0.89
CA GLY A 33 3.15 4.76 -0.53
C GLY A 33 2.06 5.33 -1.43
N LEU A 34 2.30 5.15 -2.72
CA LEU A 34 1.37 5.51 -3.79
C LEU A 34 0.71 4.26 -4.32
N GLY A 35 -0.53 4.41 -4.77
CA GLY A 35 -1.34 3.34 -5.33
C GLY A 35 -2.09 3.80 -6.56
N THR A 36 -2.30 2.85 -7.47
CA THR A 36 -3.11 3.01 -8.67
C THR A 36 -4.08 1.84 -8.76
N ALA A 37 -5.38 2.12 -8.90
CA ALA A 37 -6.42 1.13 -9.04
C ALA A 37 -7.15 1.25 -10.38
N VAL A 38 -7.35 0.12 -11.06
CA VAL A 38 -8.27 -0.03 -12.18
C VAL A 38 -9.57 -0.61 -11.65
N LEU A 39 -10.67 0.07 -11.93
CA LEU A 39 -12.00 -0.25 -11.43
C LEU A 39 -12.90 -0.69 -12.58
N SER A 40 -13.86 -1.57 -12.30
CA SER A 40 -14.98 -1.84 -13.21
C SER A 40 -16.30 -1.73 -12.49
N ARG A 41 -17.30 -1.16 -13.16
CA ARG A 41 -18.66 -1.07 -12.63
C ARG A 41 -19.46 -2.32 -13.00
N GLY A 42 -19.91 -3.04 -11.98
CA GLY A 42 -20.89 -4.14 -12.09
C GLY A 42 -22.26 -3.72 -11.53
N PRO A 43 -23.21 -4.67 -11.46
CA PRO A 43 -24.55 -4.44 -10.91
C PRO A 43 -24.52 -3.91 -9.46
N ASP A 44 -23.59 -4.42 -8.65
CA ASP A 44 -23.45 -4.05 -7.24
C ASP A 44 -22.52 -2.84 -7.01
N GLY A 45 -22.11 -2.15 -8.07
CA GLY A 45 -21.24 -0.98 -8.00
C GLY A 45 -19.80 -1.23 -8.48
N TRP A 46 -18.89 -0.35 -8.05
CA TRP A 46 -17.49 -0.36 -8.47
C TRP A 46 -16.69 -1.43 -7.73
N ARG A 47 -15.88 -2.20 -8.46
CA ARG A 47 -14.95 -3.20 -7.92
C ARG A 47 -13.55 -2.98 -8.46
N ILE A 48 -12.54 -3.22 -7.64
CA ILE A 48 -11.13 -3.18 -8.05
C ILE A 48 -10.82 -4.43 -8.88
N ARG A 49 -10.28 -4.23 -10.09
CA ARG A 49 -9.79 -5.30 -10.96
C ARG A 49 -8.29 -5.48 -10.87
N HIS A 50 -7.57 -4.36 -10.82
CA HIS A 50 -6.12 -4.35 -10.67
C HIS A 50 -5.73 -3.27 -9.67
N LEU A 51 -4.76 -3.60 -8.83
CA LEU A 51 -4.17 -2.69 -7.87
C LEU A 51 -2.65 -2.79 -8.01
N ALA A 52 -2.01 -1.66 -8.26
CA ALA A 52 -0.56 -1.51 -8.23
C ALA A 52 -0.18 -0.56 -7.11
N THR A 53 0.71 -0.98 -6.22
CA THR A 53 1.22 -0.14 -5.12
C THR A 53 2.74 -0.07 -5.19
N ALA A 54 3.28 1.11 -4.95
CA ALA A 54 4.70 1.33 -4.72
C ALA A 54 4.91 1.88 -3.31
N ARG A 55 5.92 1.38 -2.59
CA ARG A 55 6.37 2.04 -1.36
C ARG A 55 6.88 3.43 -1.73
N ALA A 56 6.49 4.44 -0.97
CA ALA A 56 7.17 5.72 -1.08
C ALA A 56 8.63 5.50 -0.70
N ARG A 57 9.56 6.14 -1.42
CA ARG A 57 10.98 6.12 -1.02
C ARG A 57 11.03 6.67 0.40
N GLU A 58 11.62 5.91 1.34
CA GLU A 58 11.92 6.45 2.65
C GLU A 58 12.72 7.74 2.45
N ALA A 59 12.22 8.84 3.02
CA ALA A 59 12.98 10.07 3.04
C ALA A 59 14.34 9.74 3.65
N ARG A 60 15.42 10.01 2.91
CA ARG A 60 16.79 9.84 3.42
C ARG A 60 16.83 10.55 4.78
N PRO A 61 17.23 9.88 5.88
CA PRO A 61 17.35 10.56 7.16
C PRO A 61 18.26 11.78 6.98
N PRO A 62 17.95 12.92 7.62
CA PRO A 62 18.77 14.11 7.50
C PRO A 62 20.22 13.74 7.79
N ALA A 63 21.10 14.12 6.87
CA ALA A 63 22.53 13.84 6.95
C ALA A 63 23.17 14.77 7.99
N ASP A 64 22.77 14.65 9.25
CA ASP A 64 23.38 15.31 10.40
C ASP A 64 22.95 14.55 11.66
N SER A 65 23.57 13.40 11.88
CA SER A 65 23.59 12.71 13.17
C SER A 65 24.89 11.91 13.20
N HIS A 66 26.01 12.62 13.30
CA HIS A 66 27.26 12.23 13.98
C HIS A 66 28.30 13.34 13.84
#